data_AF-A0A7C6Y3X4-F1
#
_entry.id   AF-A0A7C6Y3X4-F1
#
_cell.length_a   1.000
_cell.length_b   1.000
_cell.length_c   1.000
_cell.angle_alpha   90.00
_cell.angle_beta   90.00
_cell.angle_gamma   90.00
#
_symmetry.space_group_name_H-M   'P 1'
#
loop_
_entity.id
_entity.type
_entity.pdbx_description
1 polymer ?
#
loop_
_entity_poly.entity_id
_entity_poly.type
_entity_poly.pdbx_seq_one_letter_code
_entity_poly.pdbx_strand_id
1 'polypeptide(L)'
;MNNQPLPPCQAACPIHQDAREYINQISRGNFAGALKVIAATNPMPASMGAICAHPCEEECRRNSVDGSLSIRVLKGFAVNRGGEA
;
A
#
# COMPACT_ATOMS: atom_id res chain seq x y z
N MET A 1 -2.95 24.30 1.09
CA MET A 1 -3.31 22.89 1.26
C MET A 1 -4.05 22.45 0.01
N ASN A 2 -3.40 21.63 -0.82
CA ASN A 2 -3.98 21.25 -2.12
C ASN A 2 -5.25 20.42 -1.89
N ASN A 3 -6.39 20.95 -2.36
CA ASN A 3 -7.73 20.35 -2.24
C ASN A 3 -7.94 19.18 -3.21
N GLN A 4 -6.93 18.32 -3.39
CA GLN A 4 -7.08 17.12 -4.19
C GLN A 4 -7.71 16.02 -3.34
N PRO A 5 -8.85 15.45 -3.77
CA PRO A 5 -9.48 14.36 -3.03
C PRO A 5 -8.54 13.16 -2.98
N LEU A 6 -8.54 12.49 -1.82
CA LEU A 6 -7.77 11.25 -1.64
C LEU A 6 -8.16 10.23 -2.72
N PRO A 7 -7.20 9.45 -3.22
CA PRO A 7 -7.51 8.29 -4.05
C PRO A 7 -8.49 7.36 -3.34
N PRO A 8 -9.41 6.69 -4.05
CA PRO A 8 -10.44 5.87 -3.42
C PRO A 8 -9.83 4.76 -2.54
N CYS A 9 -8.76 4.11 -2.99
CA CYS A 9 -8.04 3.10 -2.20
C CYS A 9 -7.42 3.66 -0.90
N GLN A 10 -7.00 4.93 -0.90
CA GLN A 10 -6.43 5.58 0.28
C GLN A 10 -7.52 6.11 1.22
N ALA A 11 -8.64 6.59 0.67
CA ALA A 11 -9.82 6.98 1.43
C ALA A 11 -10.45 5.76 2.13
N ALA A 12 -10.49 4.60 1.47
CA ALA A 12 -11.03 3.35 2.01
C ALA A 12 -10.13 2.72 3.09
N CYS A 13 -8.84 3.07 3.13
CA CYS A 13 -7.93 2.55 4.14
C CYS A 13 -8.19 3.25 5.49
N PRO A 14 -8.45 2.53 6.59
CA PRO A 14 -8.72 3.15 7.90
C PRO A 14 -7.60 4.03 8.45
N ILE A 15 -6.37 3.81 7.99
CA ILE A 15 -5.18 4.58 8.38
C ILE A 15 -4.66 5.48 7.26
N HIS A 16 -5.44 5.63 6.18
CA HIS A 16 -5.10 6.45 5.01
C HIS A 16 -3.69 6.22 4.42
N GLN A 17 -3.22 4.96 4.48
CA GLN A 17 -1.91 4.57 3.97
C GLN A 17 -1.83 4.77 2.45
N ASP A 18 -0.73 5.37 1.96
CA ASP A 18 -0.55 5.63 0.52
C ASP A 18 -0.13 4.36 -0.24
N ALA A 19 -1.13 3.60 -0.70
CA ALA A 19 -0.95 2.41 -1.52
C ALA A 19 -0.19 2.66 -2.82
N ARG A 20 -0.38 3.82 -3.44
CA ARG A 20 0.19 4.09 -4.76
C ARG A 20 1.68 4.30 -4.64
N GLU A 21 2.12 5.02 -3.62
CA GLU A 21 3.53 5.37 -3.49
C GLU A 21 4.40 4.15 -3.15
N TYR A 22 4.04 3.31 -2.18
CA TYR A 22 4.87 2.12 -1.94
C TYR A 22 4.81 1.11 -3.09
N ILE A 23 3.70 1.02 -3.84
CA ILE A 23 3.65 0.19 -5.06
C ILE A 23 4.55 0.75 -6.17
N ASN A 24 4.60 2.08 -6.33
CA ASN A 24 5.52 2.75 -7.24
C ASN A 24 6.99 2.56 -6.83
N GLN A 25 7.30 2.51 -5.53
CA GLN A 25 8.64 2.16 -5.06
C GLN A 25 8.97 0.67 -5.35
N ILE A 26 8.02 -0.23 -5.14
CA ILE A 26 8.17 -1.67 -5.49
C ILE A 26 8.45 -1.84 -6.99
N SER A 27 7.72 -1.13 -7.87
CA SER A 27 7.92 -1.25 -9.33
C SER A 27 9.29 -0.79 -9.81
N ARG A 28 9.98 0.05 -9.02
CA ARG A 28 11.35 0.52 -9.25
C ARG A 28 12.41 -0.34 -8.57
N GLY A 29 12.02 -1.41 -7.88
CA GLY A 29 12.92 -2.24 -7.07
C GLY A 29 13.39 -1.60 -5.76
N ASN A 30 12.85 -0.45 -5.37
CA ASN A 30 13.24 0.24 -4.13
C ASN A 30 12.41 -0.25 -2.93
N PHE A 31 12.72 -1.46 -2.45
CA PHE A 31 11.94 -2.09 -1.36
C PHE A 31 12.12 -1.38 -0.02
N ALA A 32 13.32 -0.86 0.27
CA ALA A 32 13.56 -0.05 1.47
C ALA A 32 12.74 1.26 1.45
N GLY A 33 12.63 1.92 0.29
CA GLY A 33 11.76 3.07 0.09
C GLY A 33 10.29 2.73 0.28
N ALA A 34 9.84 1.59 -0.28
CA ALA A 34 8.48 1.09 -0.09
C ALA A 34 8.17 0.84 1.39
N LEU A 35 9.07 0.19 2.13
CA LEU A 35 8.92 -0.03 3.57
C LEU A 35 8.85 1.28 4.35
N LYS A 36 9.67 2.29 4.02
CA LYS A 36 9.61 3.61 4.65
C LYS A 36 8.24 4.27 4.47
N VAL A 37 7.68 4.21 3.26
CA VAL A 37 6.34 4.76 2.97
C VAL A 37 5.27 4.03 3.77
N ILE A 38 5.35 2.70 3.87
CA ILE A 38 4.40 1.91 4.67
C ILE A 38 4.52 2.29 6.16
N ALA A 39 5.73 2.31 6.70
CA ALA A 39 6.01 2.59 8.10
C ALA A 39 5.65 4.02 8.53
N ALA A 40 5.56 4.96 7.59
CA ALA A 40 5.20 6.34 7.87
C ALA A 40 3.79 6.49 8.49
N THR A 41 2.85 5.61 8.14
CA THR A 41 1.47 5.64 8.65
C THR A 41 1.07 4.36 9.40
N ASN A 42 1.85 3.29 9.27
CA ASN A 42 1.52 1.99 9.83
C ASN A 42 2.60 1.53 10.82
N PRO A 43 2.32 1.55 12.13
CA PRO A 43 3.29 1.15 13.16
C PRO A 43 3.53 -0.36 13.20
N MET A 44 2.70 -1.18 12.54
CA MET A 44 2.82 -2.63 12.53
C MET A 44 2.77 -3.20 11.09
N PRO A 45 3.73 -2.85 10.21
CA PRO A 45 3.70 -3.25 8.80
C PRO A 45 3.66 -4.77 8.59
N ALA A 46 4.44 -5.52 9.38
CA ALA A 46 4.54 -6.97 9.28
C ALA A 46 3.21 -7.67 9.56
N SER A 47 2.59 -7.37 10.71
CA SER A 47 1.28 -7.91 11.06
C SER A 47 0.23 -7.53 10.02
N MET A 48 0.21 -6.28 9.58
CA MET A 48 -0.75 -5.82 8.57
C MET A 48 -0.48 -6.40 7.17
N GLY A 49 0.74 -6.84 6.84
CA GLY A 49 1.00 -7.65 5.65
C GLY A 49 0.32 -9.01 5.72
N ALA A 50 0.23 -9.58 6.93
CA ALA A 50 -0.33 -10.90 7.18
C ALA A 50 -1.84 -10.93 7.41
N ILE A 51 -2.45 -9.92 8.06
CA ILE A 51 -3.87 -9.98 8.51
C ILE A 51 -4.79 -8.90 7.93
N CYS A 52 -4.29 -7.99 7.09
CA CYS A 52 -5.13 -6.89 6.59
C CYS A 52 -6.35 -7.41 5.81
N ALA A 53 -7.52 -6.84 6.09
CA ALA A 53 -8.78 -7.11 5.38
C ALA A 53 -8.92 -6.34 4.05
N HIS A 54 -7.88 -5.60 3.63
CA HIS A 54 -7.74 -4.98 2.32
C HIS A 54 -8.98 -4.26 1.73
N PRO A 55 -9.69 -3.38 2.48
CA PRO A 55 -10.83 -2.62 1.92
C PRO A 55 -10.40 -1.70 0.76
N CYS A 56 -9.12 -1.34 0.70
CA CYS A 56 -8.53 -0.57 -0.39
C CYS A 56 -8.51 -1.31 -1.74
N GLU A 57 -8.58 -2.64 -1.75
CA GLU A 57 -8.64 -3.44 -2.98
C GLU A 57 -10.06 -3.45 -3.58
N GLU A 58 -11.10 -3.39 -2.74
CA GLU A 58 -12.51 -3.27 -3.18
C GLU A 58 -12.76 -1.93 -3.90
N GLU A 59 -12.18 -0.86 -3.37
CA GLU A 59 -12.27 0.51 -3.92
C GLU A 59 -11.16 0.83 -4.94
N CYS A 60 -10.44 -0.19 -5.43
CA CYS A 60 -9.36 0.02 -6.38
C CYS A 60 -9.91 0.46 -7.75
N ARG A 61 -9.43 1.58 -8.30
CA ARG A 61 -9.85 2.06 -9.64
C ARG A 61 -9.62 1.04 -10.76
N ARG A 62 -8.68 0.11 -10.61
CA ARG A 62 -8.43 -0.93 -11.62
C ARG A 62 -9.53 -1.99 -11.69
N ASN A 63 -10.43 -2.07 -10.70
CA ASN A 63 -11.60 -2.95 -10.77
C ASN A 63 -12.47 -2.66 -12.00
N SER A 64 -12.46 -1.44 -12.53
CA SER A 64 -13.16 -1.09 -13.78
C SER A 64 -12.37 -1.40 -15.06
N VAL A 65 -11.18 -1.99 -14.95
CA VAL A 65 -10.28 -2.28 -16.08
C VAL A 65 -10.01 -3.78 -16.16
N ASP A 66 -9.27 -4.33 -15.19
CA ASP A 66 -8.79 -5.72 -15.20
C ASP A 66 -8.73 -6.39 -13.82
N GLY A 67 -9.12 -5.67 -12.76
CA GLY A 67 -9.12 -6.15 -11.38
C GLY A 67 -8.19 -5.35 -10.47
N SER A 68 -8.41 -5.46 -9.17
CA SER A 68 -7.62 -4.74 -8.18
C SER A 68 -6.16 -5.20 -8.18
N LEU A 69 -5.26 -4.31 -7.75
CA LEU A 69 -3.92 -4.74 -7.38
C LEU A 69 -4.02 -5.54 -6.08
N SER A 70 -3.17 -6.55 -5.92
CA SER A 70 -3.00 -7.28 -4.66
C SER A 70 -2.20 -6.43 -3.64
N ILE A 71 -2.78 -5.30 -3.22
CA ILE A 71 -2.21 -4.28 -2.34
C ILE A 71 -1.67 -4.90 -1.03
N ARG A 72 -2.41 -5.79 -0.37
CA ARG A 72 -1.93 -6.48 0.86
C ARG A 72 -0.71 -7.34 0.58
N VAL A 73 -0.74 -8.12 -0.50
CA VAL A 73 0.36 -9.02 -0.86
C VAL A 73 1.62 -8.21 -1.17
N LEU A 74 1.49 -7.13 -1.94
CA LEU A 74 2.58 -6.20 -2.25
C LEU A 74 3.13 -5.50 -0.99
N LYS A 75 2.26 -5.15 -0.04
CA LYS A 75 2.69 -4.63 1.27
C LYS A 75 3.54 -5.65 2.01
N GLY A 76 3.07 -6.90 2.12
CA GLY A 76 3.83 -7.98 2.76
C GLY A 76 5.18 -8.24 2.07
N PHE A 77 5.19 -8.25 0.74
CA PHE A 77 6.42 -8.37 -0.05
C PHE A 77 7.42 -7.25 0.25
N ALA A 78 6.98 -5.99 0.26
CA ALA A 78 7.85 -4.86 0.58
C ALA A 78 8.38 -4.90 2.02
N VAL A 79 7.56 -5.36 2.98
CA VAL A 79 8.01 -5.52 4.38
C VAL A 79 9.09 -6.58 4.50
N ASN A 80 8.90 -7.73 3.85
CA ASN A 80 9.90 -8.80 3.88
C ASN A 80 11.21 -8.37 3.20
N ARG A 81 11.15 -7.79 1.99
CA ARG A 81 12.35 -7.39 1.24
C ARG A 81 13.02 -6.12 1.76
N GLY A 82 12.25 -5.17 2.29
CA GLY A 82 12.76 -3.89 2.77
C GLY A 82 13.47 -3.99 4.13
N GLY A 83 13.17 -5.03 4.92
CA GLY A 83 13.84 -5.31 6.20
C GLY A 83 15.10 -6.18 6.08
N GLU A 84 15.39 -6.72 4.90
CA GLU A 84 16.58 -7.53 4.60
C GLU A 84 17.78 -6.69 4.11
N ALA A 85 17.62 -5.36 3.99
CA ALA A 85 18.62 -4.43 3.46
C ALA A 85 19.50 -3.79 4.54
#